data_AF-A0A4S4E242-F1
#
_entry.id   AF-A0A4S4E242-F1
#
_cell.length_a   1.000
_cell.length_b   1.000
_cell.length_c   1.000
_cell.angle_alpha   90.00
_cell.angle_beta   90.00
_cell.angle_gamma   90.00
#
_symmetry.space_group_name_H-M   'P 1'
#
loop_
_entity.id
_entity.type
_entity.pdbx_description
1 polymer ?
#
loop_
_entity_poly.entity_id
_entity_poly.type
_entity_poly.pdbx_seq_one_letter_code
_entity_poly.pdbx_strand_id
1 'polypeptide(L)'
;MYFGPPKVIILDPSLHLGVIENDDNTSSFFVDCNNAEAHFIHSVVDNVTVNDILDPVYVPHIVNFLFPLNGVLNHEGVSKPLLAVQVTELIDGSFVGCTMNHIIGDGWGKPLAVRSGLANKRDGKITVFPGMKEGSVDIEVCLLPEKFLAMENDKEFMQSIGI
;
A
#
# COMPACT_ATOMS: atom_id res chain seq x y z
N MET A 1 -5.36 18.32 -18.66
CA MET A 1 -4.10 18.50 -17.91
C MET A 1 -3.08 17.57 -18.52
N TYR A 2 -1.96 18.12 -18.99
CA TYR A 2 -0.80 17.36 -19.47
C TYR A 2 0.14 17.17 -18.29
N PHE A 3 0.34 15.93 -17.85
CA PHE A 3 1.34 15.61 -16.86
C PHE A 3 2.70 15.56 -17.57
N GLY A 4 3.65 16.38 -17.14
CA GLY A 4 5.03 16.31 -17.63
C GLY A 4 5.66 14.95 -17.30
N PRO A 5 6.67 14.50 -18.06
CA PRO A 5 7.28 13.20 -17.83
C PRO A 5 7.87 13.10 -16.41
N PRO A 6 7.62 12.01 -15.67
CA PRO A 6 8.14 11.83 -14.31
C PRO A 6 9.67 11.83 -14.31
N LYS A 7 10.27 12.53 -13.34
CA LYS A 7 11.73 12.56 -13.14
C LYS A 7 12.15 11.43 -12.22
N VAL A 8 12.60 10.30 -12.77
CA VAL A 8 13.04 9.15 -11.96
C VAL A 8 14.34 9.49 -11.22
N ILE A 9 14.35 9.38 -9.89
CA ILE A 9 15.55 9.45 -9.04
C ILE A 9 15.88 8.02 -8.60
N ILE A 10 17.12 7.57 -8.81
CA ILE A 10 17.54 6.20 -8.52
C ILE A 10 17.84 6.08 -7.01
N LEU A 11 17.14 5.18 -6.31
CA LEU A 11 17.51 4.69 -4.98
C LEU A 11 17.74 3.17 -5.09
N ASP A 12 18.88 2.69 -4.62
CA ASP A 12 19.34 1.29 -4.70
C ASP A 12 18.94 0.59 -3.38
N PRO A 13 17.94 -0.33 -3.34
CA PRO A 13 18.08 -1.70 -3.88
C PRO A 13 16.77 -2.34 -4.42
N SER A 14 16.73 -2.86 -5.66
CA SER A 14 15.60 -3.71 -6.07
C SER A 14 15.76 -5.15 -5.58
N LEU A 15 14.62 -5.81 -5.36
CA LEU A 15 14.52 -7.20 -4.95
C LEU A 15 13.65 -7.92 -5.99
N HIS A 16 14.14 -9.03 -6.55
CA HIS A 16 13.40 -9.91 -7.46
C HIS A 16 13.23 -11.29 -6.86
N LEU A 17 12.13 -11.98 -7.19
CA LEU A 17 11.91 -13.35 -6.74
C LEU A 17 12.48 -14.33 -7.76
N GLY A 18 13.57 -15.01 -7.40
CA GLY A 18 14.13 -16.11 -8.16
C GLY A 18 13.43 -17.44 -7.86
N VAL A 19 13.32 -18.29 -8.87
CA VAL A 19 12.73 -19.64 -8.77
C VAL A 19 13.72 -20.65 -9.30
N ILE A 20 13.98 -21.72 -8.55
CA ILE A 20 14.75 -22.89 -8.97
C ILE A 20 13.83 -24.10 -8.94
N GLU A 21 13.82 -24.88 -10.00
CA GLU A 21 13.20 -26.21 -10.02
C GLU A 21 14.22 -27.25 -9.55
N ASN A 22 13.82 -28.09 -8.62
CA ASN A 22 14.64 -29.15 -8.04
C ASN A 22 14.35 -30.50 -8.72
N ASP A 23 15.31 -31.42 -8.67
CA ASP A 23 15.21 -32.76 -9.29
C ASP A 23 14.05 -33.61 -8.74
N ASP A 24 13.52 -33.28 -7.57
CA ASP A 24 12.40 -33.97 -6.92
C ASP A 24 11.02 -33.39 -7.29
N ASN A 25 10.94 -32.56 -8.34
CA ASN A 25 9.76 -31.80 -8.77
C ASN A 25 9.27 -30.77 -7.74
N THR A 26 10.11 -30.35 -6.79
CA THR A 26 9.82 -29.19 -5.94
C THR A 26 10.39 -27.90 -6.53
N SER A 27 9.88 -26.74 -6.09
CA SER A 27 10.44 -25.44 -6.44
C SER A 27 10.95 -24.73 -5.19
N SER A 28 12.13 -24.13 -5.29
CA SER A 28 12.70 -23.25 -4.26
C SER A 28 12.67 -21.80 -4.70
N PHE A 29 12.31 -20.92 -3.77
CA PHE A 29 12.23 -19.47 -4.01
C PHE A 29 13.34 -18.78 -3.24
N PHE A 30 13.99 -17.79 -3.87
CA PHE A 30 15.00 -16.97 -3.21
C PHE A 30 14.86 -15.51 -3.64
N VAL A 31 15.33 -14.59 -2.82
CA VAL A 31 15.38 -13.18 -3.17
C VAL A 31 16.70 -12.92 -3.88
N ASP A 32 16.62 -12.50 -5.14
CA ASP A 32 17.78 -12.10 -5.93
C ASP A 32 18.12 -10.64 -5.63
N CYS A 33 19.24 -10.43 -4.92
CA CYS A 33 19.79 -9.12 -4.58
C CYS A 33 20.91 -8.76 -5.58
N ASN A 34 20.55 -8.58 -6.85
CA ASN A 34 21.50 -8.38 -7.95
C ASN A 34 21.88 -6.90 -8.19
N ASN A 35 21.56 -5.98 -7.26
CA ASN A 35 21.69 -4.53 -7.43
C ASN A 35 21.05 -4.00 -8.73
N ALA A 36 20.01 -4.66 -9.27
CA ALA A 36 19.21 -4.09 -10.34
C ALA A 36 18.42 -2.87 -9.83
N GLU A 37 18.01 -2.00 -10.75
CA GLU A 37 17.35 -0.72 -10.45
C GLU A 37 16.03 -0.91 -9.68
N ALA A 38 15.86 -0.20 -8.56
CA ALA A 38 14.58 -0.17 -7.84
C ALA A 38 13.53 0.62 -8.61
N HIS A 39 12.27 0.21 -8.48
CA HIS A 39 11.18 0.96 -9.09
C HIS A 39 10.87 2.19 -8.23
N PHE A 40 11.48 3.30 -8.59
CA PHE A 40 11.26 4.60 -7.98
C PHE A 40 10.46 5.51 -8.90
N ILE A 41 9.43 6.15 -8.37
CA ILE A 41 8.57 7.08 -9.09
C ILE A 41 8.62 8.44 -8.39
N HIS A 42 8.87 9.51 -9.15
CA HIS A 42 8.63 10.87 -8.69
C HIS A 42 7.42 11.44 -9.43
N SER A 43 6.52 12.07 -8.69
CA SER A 43 5.35 12.74 -9.24
C SER A 43 5.12 14.08 -8.53
N VAL A 44 4.41 14.97 -9.21
CA VAL A 44 4.04 16.28 -8.67
C VAL A 44 2.54 16.44 -8.84
N VAL A 45 1.85 16.84 -7.77
CA VAL A 45 0.42 17.09 -7.73
C VAL A 45 0.20 18.52 -7.24
N ASP A 46 -0.31 19.38 -8.12
CA ASP A 46 -0.42 20.84 -7.91
C ASP A 46 -1.76 21.29 -7.32
N ASN A 47 -2.65 20.35 -7.01
CA ASN A 47 -4.00 20.60 -6.53
C ASN A 47 -4.35 19.86 -5.22
N VAL A 48 -3.35 19.34 -4.51
CA VAL A 48 -3.55 18.56 -3.26
C VAL A 48 -2.57 19.06 -2.20
N THR A 49 -3.08 19.29 -0.99
CA THR A 49 -2.32 19.63 0.21
C THR A 49 -2.12 18.40 1.09
N VAL A 50 -1.22 18.50 2.08
CA VAL A 50 -1.05 17.47 3.12
C VAL A 50 -2.35 17.26 3.90
N ASN A 51 -3.09 18.32 4.21
CA ASN A 51 -4.33 18.24 4.97
C ASN A 51 -5.44 17.52 4.20
N ASP A 52 -5.48 17.64 2.86
CA ASP A 52 -6.43 16.89 2.01
C ASP A 52 -6.26 15.36 2.15
N ILE A 53 -5.13 14.89 2.65
CA ILE A 53 -4.83 13.46 2.89
C ILE A 53 -5.05 13.08 4.36
N LEU A 54 -4.71 13.97 5.30
CA LEU A 54 -4.72 13.66 6.73
C LEU A 54 -6.06 13.94 7.41
N ASP A 55 -6.75 15.02 7.08
CA ASP A 55 -7.99 15.46 7.74
C ASP A 55 -9.20 14.54 7.49
N PRO A 56 -9.39 13.94 6.29
CA PRO A 56 -10.55 13.10 6.04
C PRO A 56 -10.59 11.85 6.91
N VAL A 57 -11.79 11.54 7.43
CA VAL A 57 -12.07 10.32 8.19
C VAL A 57 -11.85 9.07 7.30
N TYR A 58 -12.39 9.10 6.08
CA TYR A 58 -12.20 8.04 5.09
C TYR A 58 -10.97 8.30 4.23
N VAL A 59 -10.32 7.24 3.76
CA VAL A 59 -9.15 7.33 2.88
C VAL A 59 -9.55 8.03 1.57
N PRO A 60 -8.99 9.21 1.26
CA PRO A 60 -9.34 9.93 0.03
C PRO A 60 -8.94 9.15 -1.22
N HIS A 61 -9.76 9.20 -2.28
CA HIS A 61 -9.50 8.43 -3.51
C HIS A 61 -8.15 8.76 -4.15
N ILE A 62 -7.62 9.98 -3.96
CA ILE A 62 -6.31 10.38 -4.46
C ILE A 62 -5.17 9.53 -3.88
N VAL A 63 -5.30 9.09 -2.62
CA VAL A 63 -4.29 8.29 -1.92
C VAL A 63 -3.96 7.01 -2.68
N ASN A 64 -4.93 6.43 -3.39
CA ASN A 64 -4.71 5.26 -4.22
C ASN A 64 -3.63 5.49 -5.28
N PHE A 65 -3.56 6.69 -5.88
CA PHE A 65 -2.59 7.01 -6.92
C PHE A 65 -1.22 7.43 -6.38
N LEU A 66 -1.09 7.56 -5.05
CA LEU A 66 0.17 7.94 -4.40
C LEU A 66 1.06 6.71 -4.10
N PHE A 67 0.57 5.50 -4.36
CA PHE A 67 1.32 4.25 -4.21
C PHE A 67 1.68 3.65 -5.59
N PRO A 68 2.92 3.16 -5.77
CA PRO A 68 3.30 2.42 -6.98
C PRO A 68 2.74 1.00 -6.97
N LEU A 69 2.76 0.31 -8.13
CA LEU A 69 2.39 -1.11 -8.26
C LEU A 69 0.96 -1.47 -7.81
N ASN A 70 0.01 -0.54 -7.91
CA ASN A 70 -1.40 -0.85 -7.65
C ASN A 70 -1.91 -1.99 -8.55
N GLY A 71 -2.62 -2.94 -7.94
CA GLY A 71 -3.20 -4.09 -8.64
C GLY A 71 -2.23 -5.24 -8.90
N VAL A 72 -0.93 -5.10 -8.57
CA VAL A 72 0.04 -6.21 -8.65
C VAL A 72 -0.19 -7.19 -7.49
N LEU A 73 -0.33 -8.47 -7.82
CA LEU A 73 -0.52 -9.55 -6.85
C LEU A 73 0.82 -10.11 -6.35
N ASN A 74 0.83 -10.67 -5.14
CA ASN A 74 2.06 -11.20 -4.53
C ASN A 74 2.77 -12.27 -5.40
N HIS A 75 2.05 -13.10 -6.14
CA HIS A 75 2.66 -14.14 -6.99
C HIS A 75 3.29 -13.58 -8.27
N GLU A 76 3.01 -12.33 -8.64
CA GLU A 76 3.63 -11.68 -9.81
C GLU A 76 5.05 -11.17 -9.52
N GLY A 77 5.54 -11.30 -8.27
CA GLY A 77 6.87 -10.88 -7.82
C GLY A 77 8.06 -11.55 -8.52
N VAL A 78 7.81 -12.57 -9.34
CA VAL A 78 8.80 -13.17 -10.26
C VAL A 78 9.08 -12.30 -11.49
N SER A 79 8.14 -11.41 -11.84
CA SER A 79 8.19 -10.57 -13.05
C SER A 79 8.01 -9.07 -12.76
N LYS A 80 7.59 -8.73 -11.55
CA LYS A 80 7.36 -7.37 -11.07
C LYS A 80 8.30 -7.09 -9.89
N PRO A 81 8.69 -5.82 -9.67
CA PRO A 81 9.52 -5.46 -8.53
C PRO A 81 8.87 -5.88 -7.20
N LEU A 82 9.67 -6.42 -6.27
CA LEU A 82 9.18 -6.78 -4.93
C LEU A 82 9.09 -5.57 -3.99
N LEU A 83 9.75 -4.46 -4.33
CA LEU A 83 9.70 -3.20 -3.60
C LEU A 83 9.65 -2.03 -4.60
N ALA A 84 8.76 -1.07 -4.35
CA ALA A 84 8.68 0.16 -5.11
C ALA A 84 8.36 1.34 -4.18
N VAL A 85 8.93 2.50 -4.50
CA VAL A 85 8.73 3.75 -3.75
C VAL A 85 8.27 4.84 -4.70
N GLN A 86 7.24 5.58 -4.31
CA GLN A 86 6.80 6.79 -4.99
C GLN A 86 6.94 7.99 -4.05
N VAL A 87 7.65 9.01 -4.50
CA VAL A 87 7.68 10.32 -3.84
C VAL A 87 6.82 11.27 -4.64
N THR A 88 5.76 11.78 -4.01
CA THR A 88 4.84 12.75 -4.62
C THR A 88 4.98 14.10 -3.94
N GLU A 89 5.34 15.13 -4.70
CA GLU A 89 5.30 16.52 -4.23
C GLU A 89 3.86 17.03 -4.21
N LEU A 90 3.46 17.62 -3.09
CA LEU A 90 2.17 18.26 -2.84
C LEU A 90 2.38 19.77 -2.77
N ILE A 91 1.29 20.55 -2.72
CA ILE A 91 1.34 22.02 -2.65
C ILE A 91 2.19 22.50 -1.45
N ASP A 92 2.03 21.86 -0.29
CA ASP A 92 2.60 22.26 0.99
C ASP A 92 3.40 21.14 1.67
N GLY A 93 3.78 20.09 0.93
CA GLY A 93 4.55 18.98 1.49
C GLY A 93 4.91 17.88 0.48
N SER A 94 5.20 16.69 1.00
CA SER A 94 5.51 15.52 0.17
C SER A 94 4.90 14.26 0.78
N PHE A 95 4.47 13.34 -0.08
CA PHE A 95 3.98 12.03 0.28
C PHE A 95 4.96 10.95 -0.20
N VAL A 96 5.29 9.99 0.66
CA VAL A 96 6.14 8.85 0.31
C VAL A 96 5.30 7.57 0.39
N GLY A 97 4.91 7.04 -0.77
CA GLY A 97 4.20 5.77 -0.90
C GLY A 97 5.18 4.62 -1.10
N CYS A 98 5.02 3.54 -0.33
CA CYS A 98 5.83 2.33 -0.47
C CYS A 98 4.92 1.13 -0.74
N THR A 99 5.30 0.31 -1.72
CA THR A 99 4.63 -0.96 -2.02
C THR A 99 5.66 -2.08 -1.93
N MET A 100 5.39 -3.07 -1.09
CA MET A 100 6.29 -4.19 -0.81
C MET A 100 5.54 -5.51 -0.95
N ASN A 101 6.17 -6.49 -1.60
CA ASN A 101 5.69 -7.86 -1.61
C ASN A 101 5.90 -8.48 -0.22
N HIS A 102 4.85 -9.09 0.32
CA HIS A 102 4.89 -9.62 1.69
C HIS A 102 5.89 -10.78 1.88
N ILE A 103 6.43 -11.35 0.78
CA ILE A 103 7.47 -12.38 0.83
C ILE A 103 8.84 -11.84 1.32
N ILE A 104 9.10 -10.54 1.17
CA ILE A 104 10.40 -9.93 1.54
C ILE A 104 10.36 -9.19 2.88
N GLY A 105 9.19 -9.01 3.48
CA GLY A 105 9.06 -8.34 4.76
C GLY A 105 7.62 -8.16 5.20
N ASP A 106 7.44 -7.88 6.49
CA ASP A 106 6.21 -7.40 7.09
C ASP A 106 6.36 -5.93 7.52
N GLY A 107 5.24 -5.21 7.57
CA GLY A 107 5.24 -3.83 8.03
C GLY A 107 5.42 -3.78 9.55
N TRP A 108 6.65 -3.53 10.02
CA TRP A 108 6.95 -3.36 11.45
C TRP A 108 7.21 -1.90 11.80
N GLY A 109 6.53 -1.36 12.82
CA GLY A 109 6.74 0.01 13.32
C GLY A 109 5.49 0.67 13.89
N LYS A 110 5.65 1.85 14.50
CA LYS A 110 4.55 2.68 15.01
C LYS A 110 4.18 3.74 13.96
N PRO A 111 3.10 3.56 13.17
CA PRO A 111 2.71 4.55 12.17
C PRO A 111 2.18 5.83 12.85
N LEU A 112 2.43 6.99 12.25
CA LEU A 112 1.76 8.24 12.63
C LEU A 112 0.28 8.20 12.22
N ALA A 113 0.01 7.64 11.04
CA ALA A 113 -1.32 7.29 10.55
C ALA A 113 -1.17 6.15 9.54
N VAL A 114 -2.15 5.24 9.48
CA VAL A 114 -2.18 4.17 8.48
C VAL A 114 -3.07 4.56 7.31
N ARG A 115 -2.49 4.61 6.12
CA ARG A 115 -3.20 4.78 4.85
C ARG A 115 -2.72 3.69 3.91
N SER A 116 -3.60 2.80 3.46
CA SER A 116 -3.25 1.73 2.53
C SER A 116 -3.80 2.02 1.12
N GLY A 117 -2.96 1.78 0.10
CA GLY A 117 -3.33 1.85 -1.31
C GLY A 117 -4.25 0.71 -1.75
N LEU A 118 -4.54 0.60 -3.06
CA LEU A 118 -5.46 -0.42 -3.59
C LEU A 118 -4.86 -1.83 -3.65
N ALA A 119 -3.54 -1.95 -3.53
CA ALA A 119 -2.87 -3.24 -3.61
C ALA A 119 -3.43 -4.22 -2.55
N ASN A 120 -3.77 -5.43 -3.00
CA ASN A 120 -4.31 -6.50 -2.16
C ASN A 120 -5.63 -6.18 -1.44
N LYS A 121 -6.46 -5.22 -1.88
CA LYS A 121 -7.82 -5.01 -1.34
C LYS A 121 -8.81 -5.96 -2.01
N ARG A 122 -9.49 -6.79 -1.21
CA ARG A 122 -10.55 -7.71 -1.65
C ARG A 122 -11.69 -7.71 -0.64
N ASP A 123 -12.90 -7.99 -1.09
CA ASP A 123 -14.07 -8.11 -0.22
C ASP A 123 -13.80 -9.13 0.90
N GLY A 124 -14.09 -8.73 2.14
CA GLY A 124 -13.84 -9.51 3.36
C GLY A 124 -12.41 -9.45 3.90
N LYS A 125 -11.51 -8.65 3.31
CA LYS A 125 -10.17 -8.46 3.88
C LYS A 125 -10.23 -7.56 5.12
N ILE A 126 -9.65 -8.03 6.21
CA ILE A 126 -9.42 -7.27 7.43
C ILE A 126 -7.90 -7.15 7.60
N THR A 127 -7.41 -5.93 7.79
CA THR A 127 -6.01 -5.64 8.12
C THR A 127 -5.97 -4.93 9.46
N VAL A 128 -5.07 -5.37 10.35
CA VAL A 128 -4.95 -4.82 11.70
C VAL A 128 -3.56 -4.22 11.83
N PHE A 129 -3.50 -3.01 12.40
CA PHE A 129 -2.28 -2.25 12.62
C PHE A 129 -2.17 -1.88 14.11
N PRO A 130 -0.95 -1.75 14.65
CA PRO A 130 -0.74 -1.09 15.92
C PRO A 130 -1.27 0.34 15.86
N GLY A 131 -2.13 0.72 16.80
CA GLY A 131 -2.70 2.06 16.88
C GLY A 131 -1.73 3.07 17.50
N MET A 132 -2.05 4.36 17.38
CA MET A 132 -1.20 5.45 17.85
C MET A 132 -0.91 5.41 19.36
N LYS A 133 -1.85 4.92 20.17
CA LYS A 133 -1.69 4.77 21.62
C LYS A 133 -1.20 3.37 21.95
N GLU A 134 -0.37 3.24 22.98
CA GLU A 134 0.05 1.92 23.47
C GLU A 134 -1.19 1.09 23.86
N GLY A 135 -1.22 -0.16 23.39
CA GLY A 135 -2.37 -1.06 23.56
C GLY A 135 -3.57 -0.79 22.64
N SER A 136 -3.52 0.22 21.76
CA SER A 136 -4.57 0.45 20.75
C SER A 136 -4.28 -0.27 19.43
N VAL A 137 -5.34 -0.49 18.65
CA VAL A 137 -5.27 -1.11 17.31
C VAL A 137 -6.09 -0.30 16.32
N ASP A 138 -5.57 -0.12 15.12
CA ASP A 138 -6.32 0.42 13.98
C ASP A 138 -6.73 -0.76 13.09
N ILE A 139 -7.99 -0.80 12.65
CA ILE A 139 -8.52 -1.88 11.82
C ILE A 139 -9.01 -1.29 10.50
N GLU A 140 -8.50 -1.83 9.40
CA GLU A 140 -9.00 -1.55 8.06
C GLU A 140 -9.78 -2.75 7.52
N VAL A 141 -11.05 -2.53 7.19
CA VAL A 141 -11.93 -3.55 6.60
C VAL A 141 -12.27 -3.15 5.17
N CYS A 142 -12.02 -4.05 4.22
CA CYS A 142 -12.41 -3.90 2.82
C CYS A 142 -13.68 -4.72 2.55
N LEU A 143 -14.79 -4.06 2.26
CA LEU A 143 -16.06 -4.70 1.89
C LEU A 143 -16.63 -4.08 0.62
N LEU A 144 -17.49 -4.83 -0.07
CA LEU A 144 -18.33 -4.28 -1.11
C LEU A 144 -19.24 -3.16 -0.58
N PRO A 145 -19.56 -2.13 -1.38
CA PRO A 145 -20.43 -1.03 -0.95
C PRO A 145 -21.76 -1.49 -0.35
N GLU A 146 -22.39 -2.50 -0.94
CA GLU A 146 -23.65 -3.08 -0.48
C GLU A 146 -23.56 -3.63 0.96
N LYS A 147 -22.42 -4.23 1.32
CA LYS A 147 -22.17 -4.74 2.67
C LYS A 147 -21.90 -3.61 3.66
N PHE A 148 -21.20 -2.56 3.24
CA PHE A 148 -21.06 -1.35 4.06
C PHE A 148 -22.43 -0.73 4.37
N LEU A 149 -23.30 -0.57 3.36
CA LEU A 149 -24.66 -0.07 3.58
C LEU A 149 -25.47 -1.00 4.51
N ALA A 150 -25.33 -2.32 4.36
CA ALA A 150 -26.02 -3.26 5.24
C ALA A 150 -25.56 -3.12 6.70
N MET A 151 -24.25 -2.95 6.94
CA MET A 151 -23.69 -2.74 8.27
C MET A 151 -24.11 -1.40 8.89
N GLU A 152 -24.12 -0.32 8.10
CA GLU A 152 -24.55 1.01 8.57
C GLU A 152 -26.03 1.02 8.99
N ASN A 153 -26.86 0.22 8.33
CA ASN A 153 -28.28 0.08 8.66
C ASN A 153 -28.55 -0.93 9.80
N ASP A 154 -27.53 -1.66 10.26
CA ASP A 154 -27.65 -2.62 11.36
C ASP A 154 -27.52 -1.91 12.72
N LYS A 155 -28.65 -1.80 13.43
CA LYS A 155 -28.71 -1.10 14.72
C LYS A 155 -27.92 -1.79 15.83
N GLU A 156 -27.88 -3.12 15.83
CA GLU A 156 -27.12 -3.88 16.84
C GLU A 156 -25.63 -3.64 16.64
N PHE A 157 -25.19 -3.68 15.38
CA PHE A 157 -23.82 -3.36 15.00
C PHE A 157 -23.42 -1.93 15.37
N MET A 158 -24.21 -0.92 14.98
CA MET A 158 -23.90 0.48 15.27
C MET A 158 -23.83 0.76 16.78
N GLN A 159 -24.75 0.16 17.57
CA GLN A 159 -24.70 0.23 19.04
C GLN A 159 -23.41 -0.39 19.62
N SER A 160 -22.93 -1.49 19.03
CA SER A 160 -21.72 -2.19 19.52
C SER A 160 -20.42 -1.39 19.30
N ILE A 161 -20.36 -0.57 18.25
CA ILE A 161 -19.19 0.28 17.95
C ILE A 161 -19.29 1.68 18.58
N GLY A 162 -20.37 1.96 19.31
CA GLY A 162 -20.54 3.19 20.09
C GLY A 162 -20.72 4.46 19.25
N ILE A 163 -21.28 4.33 18.04
CA ILE A 163 -21.60 5.43 17.12
C ILE A 163 -23.13 5.55 16.98
#